data_AF-E0CY13-F1
#
_entry.id   AF-E0CY13-F1
#
_cell.length_a   1.000
_cell.length_b   1.000
_cell.length_c   1.000
_cell.angle_alpha   90.00
_cell.angle_beta   90.00
_cell.angle_gamma   90.00
#
_symmetry.space_group_name_H-M   'P 1'
#
loop_
_entity.id
_entity.type
_entity.pdbx_description
1 polymer ?
#
loop_
_entity_poly.entity_id
_entity_poly.type
_entity_poly.pdbx_seq_one_letter_code
_entity_poly.pdbx_strand_id
1 'polypeptide(L)'
;MTSPWGHSADLARFYTVTEPQRHPRGYTVYKVTARIIVWRRYSDFKKLHRELWQIHRNAFRHSELFPPFAKGTVFGRFDKTVIEERRQCAEDLLQFSANIPALYNSRQLQDFFKGGVISDGSELIGPAEAY
;
A
#
# COMPACT_ATOMS: atom_id res chain seq x y z
N MET A 1 -28.73 -14.78 7.80
CA MET A 1 -27.48 -15.56 7.66
C MET A 1 -26.81 -15.12 6.37
N THR A 2 -25.96 -14.10 6.44
CA THR A 2 -25.20 -13.57 5.30
C THR A 2 -23.76 -14.07 5.40
N SER A 3 -23.30 -14.73 4.35
CA SER A 3 -22.01 -15.39 4.27
C SER A 3 -20.83 -14.42 4.53
N PRO A 4 -19.71 -14.86 5.13
CA PRO A 4 -18.73 -14.02 5.82
C PRO A 4 -17.60 -13.49 4.91
N TRP A 5 -17.80 -13.44 3.60
CA TRP A 5 -16.74 -13.22 2.62
C TRP A 5 -16.52 -11.74 2.31
N GLY A 6 -16.10 -10.98 3.32
CA GLY A 6 -15.66 -9.60 3.15
C GLY A 6 -14.17 -9.44 2.83
N HIS A 7 -13.39 -10.53 2.72
CA HIS A 7 -11.91 -10.47 2.82
C HIS A 7 -11.14 -11.18 1.70
N SER A 8 -11.76 -11.67 0.62
CA SER A 8 -11.03 -12.42 -0.43
C SER A 8 -10.73 -11.65 -1.73
N ALA A 9 -11.47 -10.58 -2.05
CA ALA A 9 -11.31 -9.86 -3.33
C ALA A 9 -10.20 -8.79 -3.32
N ASP A 10 -9.93 -8.17 -2.16
CA ASP A 10 -8.79 -7.24 -1.98
C ASP A 10 -7.46 -8.00 -1.86
N LEU A 11 -7.54 -9.25 -1.39
CA LEU A 11 -6.47 -10.25 -1.33
C LEU A 11 -6.22 -11.00 -2.67
N ALA A 12 -6.74 -10.50 -3.80
CA ALA A 12 -6.46 -11.04 -5.14
C ALA A 12 -5.68 -10.06 -6.03
N ARG A 13 -5.47 -8.80 -5.58
CA ARG A 13 -4.83 -7.73 -6.38
C ARG A 13 -3.34 -7.52 -6.07
N PHE A 14 -2.84 -8.16 -5.02
CA PHE A 14 -1.42 -8.36 -4.71
C PHE A 14 -0.98 -9.80 -5.03
N TYR A 15 -1.77 -10.55 -5.81
CA TYR A 15 -1.55 -11.98 -6.01
C TYR A 15 -1.86 -12.41 -7.46
N THR A 16 -0.83 -12.75 -8.22
CA THR A 16 -0.88 -13.58 -9.43
C THR A 16 -0.67 -15.02 -8.99
N VAL A 17 -1.08 -16.03 -9.76
CA VAL A 17 -0.81 -17.47 -9.55
C VAL A 17 -0.44 -18.02 -10.94
N THR A 18 0.71 -18.65 -11.10
CA THR A 18 1.48 -18.87 -12.35
C THR A 18 2.24 -20.20 -12.23
N GLU A 19 3.22 -20.50 -13.09
CA GLU A 19 4.02 -21.75 -13.12
C GLU A 19 3.30 -23.05 -12.68
N PRO A 20 2.17 -23.43 -13.33
CA PRO A 20 1.53 -24.72 -13.13
C PRO A 20 2.47 -25.88 -13.54
N GLN A 21 3.23 -26.47 -12.63
CA GLN A 21 4.20 -27.54 -12.92
C GLN A 21 3.71 -28.91 -12.43
N ARG A 22 3.84 -29.94 -13.27
CA ARG A 22 3.52 -31.32 -12.90
C ARG A 22 4.68 -31.93 -12.11
N HIS A 23 4.41 -32.34 -10.89
CA HIS A 23 5.36 -32.94 -9.98
C HIS A 23 5.56 -34.43 -10.33
N PRO A 24 6.79 -34.97 -10.25
CA PRO A 24 7.07 -36.38 -10.56
C PRO A 24 6.23 -37.41 -9.77
N ARG A 25 5.70 -37.01 -8.61
CA ARG A 25 4.80 -37.82 -7.76
C ARG A 25 3.32 -37.76 -8.17
N GLY A 26 2.95 -36.99 -9.21
CA GLY A 26 1.63 -37.06 -9.85
C GLY A 26 0.65 -35.88 -9.66
N TYR A 27 1.07 -34.71 -9.13
CA TYR A 27 0.18 -33.55 -8.88
C TYR A 27 0.70 -32.24 -9.53
N THR A 28 -0.04 -31.12 -9.45
CA THR A 28 0.32 -29.82 -10.08
C THR A 28 0.62 -28.73 -9.04
N VAL A 29 1.66 -27.93 -9.26
CA VAL A 29 2.09 -26.79 -8.41
C VAL A 29 1.95 -25.46 -9.15
N TYR A 30 1.78 -24.29 -8.51
CA TYR A 30 1.62 -22.96 -9.16
C TYR A 30 2.43 -21.83 -8.44
N LYS A 31 3.06 -20.87 -9.14
CA LYS A 31 3.78 -19.68 -8.64
C LYS A 31 2.93 -18.45 -8.41
N VAL A 32 2.91 -17.89 -7.21
CA VAL A 32 2.03 -16.76 -6.89
C VAL A 32 2.80 -15.42 -6.76
N THR A 33 2.30 -14.28 -7.29
CA THR A 33 3.02 -12.97 -7.26
C THR A 33 2.12 -11.75 -7.44
N ALA A 34 2.00 -10.75 -6.57
CA ALA A 34 1.71 -9.39 -7.07
C ALA A 34 2.00 -8.25 -6.10
N ARG A 35 2.13 -7.05 -6.67
CA ARG A 35 2.58 -5.83 -5.99
C ARG A 35 2.15 -4.59 -6.76
N ILE A 36 1.76 -3.51 -6.08
CA ILE A 36 1.40 -2.22 -6.69
C ILE A 36 2.41 -1.16 -6.25
N ILE A 37 2.97 -0.42 -7.20
CA ILE A 37 3.97 0.65 -6.99
C ILE A 37 3.39 1.97 -7.51
N VAL A 38 3.36 3.01 -6.67
CA VAL A 38 2.95 4.36 -7.06
C VAL A 38 4.04 5.37 -6.75
N TRP A 39 4.28 6.28 -7.70
CA TRP A 39 5.05 7.49 -7.44
C TRP A 39 4.11 8.63 -7.03
N ARG A 40 4.40 9.26 -5.89
CA ARG A 40 3.60 10.33 -5.31
C ARG A 40 4.48 11.43 -4.77
N ARG A 41 4.02 12.68 -4.90
CA ARG A 41 4.71 13.83 -4.32
C ARG A 41 4.32 13.97 -2.86
N TYR A 42 5.17 14.61 -2.07
CA TYR A 42 4.89 14.90 -0.67
C TYR A 42 3.58 15.68 -0.44
N SER A 43 3.20 16.57 -1.37
CA SER A 43 1.92 17.29 -1.32
C SER A 43 0.71 16.35 -1.40
N ASP A 44 0.83 15.25 -2.12
CA ASP A 44 -0.24 14.28 -2.30
C ASP A 44 -0.47 13.51 -1.00
N PHE A 45 0.61 13.12 -0.31
CA PHE A 45 0.53 12.54 1.03
C PHE A 45 -0.05 13.51 2.06
N LYS A 46 0.30 14.81 2.02
CA LYS A 46 -0.32 15.83 2.88
C LYS A 46 -1.82 15.97 2.63
N LYS A 47 -2.27 15.81 1.39
CA LYS A 47 -3.69 15.82 1.07
C LYS A 47 -4.36 14.56 1.64
N LEU A 48 -3.80 13.38 1.37
CA LEU A 48 -4.30 12.11 1.87
C LEU A 48 -4.43 12.10 3.39
N HIS A 49 -3.38 12.56 4.10
CA HIS A 49 -3.36 12.65 5.57
C HIS A 49 -4.58 13.41 6.11
N ARG A 50 -4.86 14.60 5.56
CA ARG A 50 -6.00 15.41 5.98
C ARG A 50 -7.32 14.71 5.73
N GLU A 51 -7.48 14.07 4.57
CA GLU A 51 -8.73 13.41 4.22
C GLU A 51 -8.98 12.17 5.09
N LEU A 52 -7.95 11.35 5.34
CA LEU A 52 -8.05 10.19 6.22
C LEU A 52 -8.27 10.58 7.67
N TRP A 53 -7.68 11.69 8.13
CA TRP A 53 -7.95 12.23 9.46
C TRP A 53 -9.42 12.58 9.66
N GLN A 54 -10.09 13.16 8.65
CA GLN A 54 -11.53 13.46 8.72
C GLN A 54 -12.36 12.18 8.86
N ILE A 55 -12.06 11.14 8.07
CA ILE A 55 -12.76 9.86 8.15
C ILE A 55 -12.55 9.21 9.52
N HIS A 56 -11.30 9.18 10.00
CA HIS A 56 -10.93 8.63 11.29
C HIS A 56 -11.65 9.35 12.43
N ARG A 57 -11.66 10.69 12.41
CA ARG A 57 -12.33 11.51 13.41
C ARG A 57 -13.82 11.23 13.50
N ASN A 58 -14.47 11.06 12.35
CA ASN A 58 -15.90 10.78 12.26
C ASN A 58 -16.24 9.35 12.75
N ALA A 59 -15.36 8.39 12.47
CA ALA A 59 -15.56 6.99 12.87
C ALA A 59 -15.27 6.73 14.36
N PHE A 60 -14.21 7.33 14.93
CA PHE A 60 -13.67 6.93 16.24
C PHE A 60 -13.80 7.98 17.34
N ARG A 61 -14.55 9.07 17.11
CA ARG A 61 -14.87 10.12 18.11
C ARG A 61 -13.68 10.50 19.04
N HIS A 62 -12.47 10.52 18.47
CA HIS A 62 -11.23 11.04 19.08
C HIS A 62 -10.53 10.12 20.10
N SER A 63 -10.87 8.82 20.17
CA SER A 63 -10.22 7.90 21.12
C SER A 63 -8.84 7.38 20.69
N GLU A 64 -8.54 7.33 19.39
CA GLU A 64 -7.27 6.85 18.86
C GLU A 64 -6.43 7.99 18.27
N LEU A 65 -5.11 7.93 18.51
CA LEU A 65 -4.16 8.93 18.03
C LEU A 65 -3.86 8.69 16.55
N PHE A 66 -4.25 9.64 15.70
CA PHE A 66 -3.91 9.64 14.28
C PHE A 66 -2.44 10.04 14.09
N PRO A 67 -1.68 9.40 13.19
CA PRO A 67 -0.25 9.66 13.04
C PRO A 67 0.01 11.14 12.70
N PRO A 68 0.99 11.78 13.34
CA PRO A 68 1.39 13.13 12.97
C PRO A 68 1.97 13.14 11.56
N PHE A 69 1.80 14.26 10.86
CA PHE A 69 2.45 14.46 9.57
C PHE A 69 3.38 15.66 9.68
N ALA A 70 4.62 15.48 9.25
CA ALA A 70 5.61 16.56 9.26
C ALA A 70 5.01 17.84 8.64
N LYS A 71 5.30 18.99 9.25
CA LYS A 71 4.89 20.29 8.68
C LYS A 71 5.76 20.59 7.46
N GLY A 72 5.20 21.28 6.47
CA GLY A 72 5.96 21.63 5.27
C GLY A 72 7.04 22.67 5.58
N THR A 73 8.30 22.27 5.63
CA THR A 73 9.44 23.20 5.70
C THR A 73 9.75 23.76 4.30
N VAL A 74 9.83 25.10 4.19
CA VAL A 74 10.18 25.80 2.94
C VAL A 74 11.71 25.89 2.77
N PHE A 75 12.44 26.10 3.87
CA PHE A 75 13.90 25.97 3.93
C PHE A 75 14.30 24.51 4.14
N GLY A 76 15.42 24.08 3.54
CA GLY A 76 15.92 22.71 3.72
C GLY A 76 15.02 21.61 3.14
N ARG A 77 14.06 21.94 2.25
CA ARG A 77 13.11 20.94 1.70
C ARG A 77 13.74 19.82 0.88
N PHE A 78 15.02 19.98 0.54
CA PHE A 78 15.86 19.00 -0.15
C PHE A 78 16.95 18.40 0.75
N ASP A 79 17.02 18.82 2.02
CA ASP A 79 17.96 18.23 2.98
C ASP A 79 17.56 16.78 3.21
N LYS A 80 18.58 15.92 3.28
CA LYS A 80 18.38 14.46 3.45
C LYS A 80 17.56 14.14 4.70
N THR A 81 17.79 14.87 5.79
CA THR A 81 17.04 14.73 7.04
C THR A 81 15.55 15.02 6.83
N VAL A 82 15.21 16.11 6.16
CA VAL A 82 13.82 16.48 5.86
C VAL A 82 13.17 15.49 4.89
N ILE A 83 13.90 15.00 3.88
CA ILE A 83 13.37 13.98 2.96
C ILE A 83 13.07 12.68 3.70
N GLU A 84 13.98 12.25 4.58
CA GLU A 84 13.83 11.01 5.34
C GLU A 84 12.68 11.10 6.37
N GLU A 85 12.55 12.22 7.08
CA GLU A 85 11.41 12.48 7.96
C GLU A 85 10.08 12.40 7.19
N ARG A 86 10.04 12.95 5.97
CA ARG A 86 8.84 12.90 5.12
C ARG A 86 8.53 11.48 4.64
N ARG A 87 9.56 10.69 4.32
CA ARG A 87 9.41 9.28 3.95
C ARG A 87 8.81 8.50 5.13
N GLN A 88 9.35 8.71 6.34
CA GLN A 88 8.85 8.04 7.53
C GLN A 88 7.39 8.40 7.83
N CYS A 89 7.03 9.70 7.83
CA CYS A 89 5.63 10.09 8.03
C CYS A 89 4.69 9.54 6.96
N ALA A 90 5.14 9.42 5.70
CA ALA A 90 4.35 8.83 4.62
C ALA A 90 4.14 7.32 4.83
N GLU A 91 5.18 6.61 5.25
CA GLU A 91 5.10 5.18 5.61
C GLU A 91 4.16 4.96 6.79
N ASP A 92 4.36 5.69 7.90
CA ASP A 92 3.55 5.57 9.11
C ASP A 92 2.07 5.82 8.81
N LEU A 93 1.76 6.83 7.99
CA LEU A 93 0.39 7.12 7.55
C LEU A 93 -0.21 5.94 6.78
N LEU A 94 0.49 5.41 5.78
CA LEU A 94 -0.04 4.33 4.95
C LEU A 94 -0.21 3.03 5.76
N GLN A 95 0.74 2.71 6.63
CA GLN A 95 0.64 1.56 7.53
C GLN A 95 -0.53 1.70 8.51
N PHE A 96 -0.68 2.85 9.14
CA PHE A 96 -1.82 3.13 10.02
C PHE A 96 -3.16 2.98 9.28
N SER A 97 -3.23 3.51 8.05
CA SER A 97 -4.44 3.47 7.24
C SER A 97 -4.82 2.05 6.80
N ALA A 98 -3.83 1.18 6.59
CA ALA A 98 -4.06 -0.22 6.26
C ALA A 98 -4.64 -1.02 7.44
N ASN A 99 -4.33 -0.63 8.68
CA ASN A 99 -4.79 -1.31 9.89
C ASN A 99 -6.22 -0.95 10.30
N ILE A 100 -6.80 0.12 9.75
CA ILE A 100 -8.15 0.56 10.09
C ILE A 100 -9.08 0.29 8.91
N PRO A 101 -10.05 -0.63 9.02
CA PRO A 101 -10.92 -1.00 7.90
C PRO A 101 -11.66 0.17 7.24
N ALA A 102 -12.06 1.17 8.02
CA ALA A 102 -12.73 2.38 7.50
C ALA A 102 -11.78 3.26 6.65
N LEU A 103 -10.48 3.26 6.94
CA LEU A 103 -9.47 4.00 6.18
C LEU A 103 -8.94 3.16 5.00
N TYR A 104 -8.70 1.87 5.23
CA TYR A 104 -8.24 0.94 4.20
C TYR A 104 -9.21 0.87 3.02
N ASN A 105 -10.50 0.73 3.33
CA ASN A 105 -11.57 0.68 2.33
C ASN A 105 -12.05 2.06 1.88
N SER A 106 -11.39 3.14 2.33
CA SER A 106 -11.78 4.49 1.95
C SER A 106 -11.48 4.76 0.49
N ARG A 107 -12.36 5.54 -0.15
CA ARG A 107 -12.16 5.99 -1.53
C ARG A 107 -10.88 6.80 -1.68
N GLN A 108 -10.49 7.54 -0.65
CA GLN A 108 -9.32 8.40 -0.61
C GLN A 108 -8.03 7.57 -0.70
N LEU A 109 -7.93 6.48 0.06
CA LEU A 109 -6.80 5.57 -0.01
C LEU A 109 -6.77 4.83 -1.36
N GLN A 110 -7.92 4.37 -1.85
CA GLN A 110 -8.02 3.74 -3.18
C GLN A 110 -7.60 4.69 -4.32
N ASP A 111 -8.08 5.93 -4.31
CA ASP A 111 -7.71 6.97 -5.29
C ASP A 111 -6.23 7.35 -5.16
N PHE A 112 -5.65 7.26 -3.95
CA PHE A 112 -4.21 7.49 -3.75
C PHE A 112 -3.35 6.44 -4.44
N PHE A 113 -3.74 5.17 -4.43
CA PHE A 113 -3.03 4.08 -5.13
C PHE A 113 -3.44 3.93 -6.61
N LYS A 114 -4.40 4.72 -7.08
CA LYS A 114 -4.88 4.69 -8.46
C LYS A 114 -3.79 5.11 -9.46
N GLY A 115 -3.61 4.33 -10.53
CA GLY A 115 -2.57 4.58 -11.52
C GLY A 115 -1.16 4.14 -11.09
N GLY A 116 -1.06 3.25 -10.10
CA GLY A 116 0.19 2.53 -9.80
C GLY A 116 0.54 1.50 -10.84
N VAL A 117 1.84 1.25 -11.00
CA VAL A 117 2.40 0.19 -11.83
C VAL A 117 2.39 -1.11 -11.02
N ILE A 118 1.87 -2.18 -11.60
CA ILE A 118 1.91 -3.51 -10.98
C ILE A 118 3.31 -4.10 -11.22
N SER A 119 4.01 -4.48 -10.17
CA SER A 119 5.30 -5.14 -10.24
C SER A 119 5.11 -6.64 -10.09
N ASP A 120 5.45 -7.39 -11.14
CA ASP A 120 5.47 -8.86 -11.16
C ASP A 120 6.72 -9.44 -10.44
N GLY A 121 7.45 -8.62 -9.67
CA GLY A 121 8.63 -9.05 -8.93
C GLY A 121 9.85 -9.42 -9.77
N SER A 122 9.75 -9.40 -11.11
CA SER A 122 10.81 -9.81 -12.03
C SER A 122 11.99 -8.83 -12.13
N GLU A 123 11.80 -7.52 -11.93
CA GLU A 123 12.89 -6.53 -11.96
C GLU A 123 13.77 -6.52 -10.70
N LEU A 124 13.40 -7.25 -9.64
CA LEU A 124 14.18 -7.35 -8.40
C LEU A 124 15.16 -8.53 -8.37
N ILE A 125 15.12 -9.40 -9.38
CA ILE A 125 16.04 -10.52 -9.52
C ILE A 125 16.71 -10.34 -10.88
N GLY A 126 18.03 -10.17 -10.88
CA GLY A 126 18.84 -9.96 -12.08
C GLY A 126 18.60 -11.01 -13.18
N PRO A 127 19.05 -10.75 -14.42
CA PRO A 127 18.65 -11.53 -15.58
C PRO A 127 18.91 -13.02 -15.34
N ALA A 128 17.86 -13.83 -15.47
CA ALA A 128 18.01 -15.28 -15.50
C ALA A 128 18.79 -15.63 -16.77
N GLU A 129 20.04 -16.07 -16.60
CA GLU A 129 20.86 -16.56 -17.70
C GLU A 129 20.12 -17.70 -18.43
N ALA A 130 19.98 -17.53 -19.73
CA ALA A 130 19.37 -18.52 -20.61
C ALA A 130 20.33 -19.71 -20.78
N TYR A 131 19.84 -20.92 -20.53
CA TYR A 131 20.44 -22.17 -20.99
C TYR A 131 19.60 -22.74 -22.14
#